data_AF-A0A6J4M7A5-F1
#
_entry.id   AF-A0A6J4M7A5-F1
#
_cell.length_a   1.000
_cell.length_b   1.000
_cell.length_c   1.000
_cell.angle_alpha   90.00
_cell.angle_beta   90.00
_cell.angle_gamma   90.00
#
_symmetry.space_group_name_H-M   'P 1'
#
loop_
_entity.id
_entity.type
_entity.pdbx_description
1 polymer ?
#
loop_
_entity_poly.entity_id
_entity_poly.type
_entity_poly.pdbx_seq_one_letter_code
_entity_poly.pdbx_strand_id
1 'polypeptide(L)'
;MTPDEPGAAAPGPAQLRLQRDYRPAFLRYLSRRDEPARHAGYLLGRAAVTQGQSILDLVEAHHITLLEVLPDARDAQEVVAMSTAASEFLIEALAAFSMASSAFPALAAQLDQARRELARMHAERDPAG
;
A
#
# COMPACT_ATOMS: atom_id res chain seq x y z
N MET A 1 -25.14 19.51 -22.39
CA MET A 1 -23.76 19.07 -22.65
C MET A 1 -22.99 19.28 -21.36
N THR A 2 -23.08 18.31 -20.46
CA THR A 2 -22.27 18.27 -19.25
C THR A 2 -20.82 18.02 -19.68
N PRO A 3 -19.82 18.71 -19.09
CA PRO A 3 -18.45 18.32 -19.30
C PRO A 3 -18.29 16.89 -18.80
N ASP A 4 -17.65 16.08 -19.62
CA ASP A 4 -17.11 14.77 -19.30
C ASP A 4 -16.28 14.92 -18.01
N GLU A 5 -16.80 14.44 -16.88
CA GLU A 5 -15.99 14.18 -15.69
C GLU A 5 -14.80 13.33 -16.17
N PRO A 6 -13.53 13.66 -15.85
CA PRO A 6 -12.43 12.77 -16.16
C PRO A 6 -12.66 11.48 -15.39
N GLY A 7 -13.30 10.52 -16.07
CA GLY A 7 -13.70 9.26 -15.51
C GLY A 7 -12.49 8.63 -14.86
N ALA A 8 -12.66 8.20 -13.60
CA ALA A 8 -11.71 7.35 -12.93
C ALA A 8 -11.27 6.27 -13.91
N ALA A 9 -10.03 6.38 -14.40
CA ALA A 9 -9.49 5.45 -15.38
C ALA A 9 -9.69 4.06 -14.79
N ALA A 10 -10.23 3.13 -15.60
CA ALA A 10 -10.51 1.78 -15.13
C ALA A 10 -9.28 1.24 -14.38
N PRO A 11 -9.46 0.65 -13.18
CA PRO A 11 -8.34 0.29 -12.33
C PRO A 11 -7.37 -0.61 -13.10
N GLY A 12 -6.08 -0.28 -13.02
CA GLY A 12 -5.05 -1.05 -13.70
C GLY A 12 -5.00 -2.50 -13.18
N PRO A 13 -4.39 -3.44 -13.92
CA PRO A 13 -4.33 -4.85 -13.54
C PRO A 13 -3.72 -5.12 -12.16
N ALA A 14 -2.83 -4.24 -11.70
CA ALA A 14 -2.21 -4.34 -10.39
C ALA A 14 -3.17 -3.95 -9.25
N GLN A 15 -3.98 -2.93 -9.45
CA GLN A 15 -5.00 -2.49 -8.50
C GLN A 15 -6.11 -3.53 -8.35
N LEU A 16 -6.50 -4.19 -9.44
CA LEU A 16 -7.44 -5.32 -9.40
C LEU A 16 -6.89 -6.52 -8.60
N ARG A 17 -5.59 -6.80 -8.71
CA ARG A 17 -4.95 -7.85 -7.89
C ARG A 17 -4.90 -7.46 -6.41
N LEU A 18 -4.56 -6.21 -6.12
CA LEU A 18 -4.57 -5.69 -4.76
C LEU A 18 -5.96 -5.87 -4.14
N GLN A 19 -7.02 -5.41 -4.80
CA GLN A 19 -8.40 -5.59 -4.33
C GLN A 19 -8.77 -7.07 -4.11
N ARG A 20 -8.44 -7.94 -5.07
CA ARG A 20 -8.71 -9.38 -4.98
C ARG A 20 -8.05 -10.03 -3.77
N ASP A 21 -6.81 -9.65 -3.46
CA ASP A 21 -6.06 -10.21 -2.35
C ASP A 21 -6.42 -9.53 -1.01
N TYR A 22 -6.88 -8.27 -1.05
CA TYR A 22 -7.27 -7.48 0.13
C TYR A 22 -8.53 -8.03 0.80
N ARG A 23 -9.59 -8.29 0.02
CA ARG A 23 -10.91 -8.67 0.56
C ARG A 23 -10.89 -9.95 1.42
N PRO A 24 -10.26 -11.06 1.02
CA PRO A 24 -10.19 -12.26 1.86
C PRO A 24 -9.44 -12.04 3.19
N ALA A 25 -8.35 -11.27 3.16
CA ALA A 25 -7.59 -10.93 4.37
C ALA A 25 -8.41 -10.06 5.33
N PHE A 26 -9.11 -9.07 4.76
CA PHE A 26 -9.97 -8.16 5.49
C PHE A 26 -11.16 -8.88 6.16
N LEU A 27 -11.88 -9.71 5.41
CA LEU A 27 -13.00 -10.51 5.95
C LEU A 27 -12.55 -11.48 7.04
N ARG A 28 -11.36 -12.08 6.88
CA ARG A 28 -10.76 -12.92 7.92
C ARG A 28 -10.48 -12.12 9.19
N TYR A 29 -9.94 -10.91 9.08
CA TYR A 29 -9.68 -10.03 10.23
C TYR A 29 -10.96 -9.61 10.95
N LEU A 30 -12.01 -9.25 10.21
CA LEU A 30 -13.29 -8.91 10.80
C LEU A 30 -13.92 -10.09 11.55
N SER A 31 -13.79 -11.31 11.01
CA SER A 31 -14.33 -12.53 11.62
C SER A 31 -13.53 -12.99 12.84
N ARG A 32 -12.20 -12.89 12.77
CA ARG A 32 -11.26 -13.37 13.76
C ARG A 32 -10.21 -12.29 13.93
N ARG A 33 -10.39 -11.44 14.94
CA ARG A 33 -9.45 -10.36 15.32
C ARG A 33 -8.19 -10.93 15.99
N ASP A 34 -7.66 -12.02 15.45
CA ASP A 34 -6.53 -12.76 15.98
C ASP A 34 -5.20 -12.34 15.29
N GLU A 35 -4.09 -12.69 15.92
CA GLU A 35 -2.74 -12.35 15.45
C GLU A 35 -2.46 -12.80 14.00
N PRO A 36 -2.88 -14.02 13.56
CA PRO A 36 -2.77 -14.43 12.16
C PRO A 36 -3.52 -13.52 11.18
N ALA A 37 -4.64 -12.93 11.60
CA ALA A 37 -5.38 -12.01 10.75
C ALA A 37 -4.74 -10.61 10.71
N ARG A 38 -4.10 -10.14 11.80
CA ARG A 38 -3.25 -8.93 11.77
C ARG A 38 -2.07 -9.11 10.83
N HIS A 39 -1.44 -10.29 10.89
CA HIS A 39 -0.32 -10.62 10.01
C HIS A 39 -0.69 -10.54 8.52
N ALA A 40 -1.95 -10.80 8.15
CA ALA A 40 -2.41 -10.62 6.77
C ALA A 40 -2.37 -9.16 6.31
N GLY A 41 -2.70 -8.20 7.18
CA GLY A 41 -2.57 -6.76 6.90
C GLY A 41 -1.11 -6.36 6.68
N TYR A 42 -0.20 -6.88 7.51
CA TYR A 42 1.25 -6.69 7.35
C TYR A 42 1.76 -7.20 5.98
N LEU A 43 1.35 -8.41 5.59
CA LEU A 43 1.77 -9.00 4.31
C LEU A 43 1.24 -8.19 3.12
N LEU A 44 0.01 -7.69 3.17
CA LEU A 44 -0.56 -6.83 2.13
C LEU A 44 0.20 -5.51 2.00
N GLY A 45 0.49 -4.83 3.12
CA GLY A 45 1.24 -3.57 3.12
C GLY A 45 2.64 -3.73 2.51
N ARG A 46 3.34 -4.83 2.82
CA ARG A 46 4.64 -5.14 2.21
C ARG A 46 4.54 -5.51 0.73
N ALA A 47 3.54 -6.30 0.35
CA ALA A 47 3.34 -6.71 -1.04
C ALA A 47 2.99 -5.53 -1.95
N ALA A 48 2.21 -4.56 -1.44
CA ALA A 48 1.89 -3.34 -2.17
C ALA A 48 3.17 -2.59 -2.61
N VAL A 49 4.17 -2.51 -1.73
CA VAL A 49 5.47 -1.91 -2.03
C VAL A 49 6.22 -2.70 -3.13
N THR A 50 6.31 -4.02 -3.02
CA THR A 50 7.02 -4.85 -4.02
C THR A 50 6.32 -4.87 -5.38
N GLN A 51 5.02 -4.60 -5.41
CA GLN A 51 4.20 -4.50 -6.62
C GLN A 51 4.12 -3.07 -7.18
N GLY A 52 4.85 -2.10 -6.59
CA GLY A 52 4.87 -0.71 -7.05
C GLY A 52 3.51 0.01 -6.90
N GLN A 53 2.66 -0.45 -5.98
CA GLN A 53 1.41 0.21 -5.66
C GLN A 53 1.67 1.46 -4.81
N SER A 54 0.87 2.49 -5.04
CA SER A 54 0.88 3.69 -4.21
C SER A 54 0.20 3.43 -2.87
N ILE A 55 0.50 4.26 -1.87
CA ILE A 55 -0.23 4.26 -0.61
C ILE A 55 -1.72 4.60 -0.82
N LEU A 56 -2.05 5.38 -1.85
CA LEU A 56 -3.43 5.75 -2.18
C LEU A 56 -4.19 4.54 -2.73
N ASP A 57 -3.55 3.69 -3.55
CA ASP A 57 -4.17 2.47 -4.08
C ASP A 57 -4.55 1.52 -2.94
N LEU A 58 -3.71 1.45 -1.90
CA LEU A 58 -3.95 0.64 -0.71
C LEU A 58 -5.11 1.17 0.15
N VAL A 59 -5.19 2.49 0.32
CA VAL A 59 -6.28 3.15 1.04
C VAL A 59 -7.60 3.04 0.27
N GLU A 60 -7.56 3.18 -1.06
CA GLU A 60 -8.73 3.00 -1.92
C GLU A 60 -9.25 1.57 -1.85
N ALA A 61 -8.38 0.56 -2.00
CA ALA A 61 -8.75 -0.84 -1.88
C ALA A 61 -9.38 -1.16 -0.51
N HIS A 62 -8.86 -0.54 0.55
CA HIS A 62 -9.43 -0.65 1.89
C HIS A 62 -10.85 -0.10 1.96
N HIS A 63 -11.08 1.14 1.51
CA HIS A 63 -12.39 1.77 1.61
C HIS A 63 -13.43 1.11 0.71
N ILE A 64 -13.05 0.67 -0.50
CA ILE A 64 -13.92 -0.13 -1.37
C ILE A 64 -14.35 -1.41 -0.64
N THR A 65 -13.39 -2.15 -0.08
CA THR A 65 -13.69 -3.38 0.66
C THR A 65 -14.57 -3.12 1.89
N LEU A 66 -14.32 -2.03 2.63
CA LEU A 66 -15.14 -1.64 3.78
C LEU A 66 -16.59 -1.35 3.36
N LEU A 67 -16.78 -0.57 2.29
CA LEU A 67 -18.11 -0.25 1.77
C LEU A 67 -18.87 -1.49 1.28
N GLU A 68 -18.17 -2.50 0.78
CA GLU A 68 -18.78 -3.78 0.38
C GLU A 68 -19.28 -4.60 1.57
N VAL A 69 -18.66 -4.49 2.75
CA VAL A 69 -19.00 -5.32 3.91
C VAL A 69 -19.91 -4.64 4.93
N LEU A 70 -19.92 -3.31 4.99
CA LEU A 70 -20.78 -2.57 5.93
C LEU A 70 -22.28 -2.91 5.80
N PRO A 71 -22.84 -3.18 4.60
CA PRO A 71 -24.22 -3.63 4.46
C PRO A 71 -24.55 -4.96 5.15
N ASP A 72 -23.54 -5.79 5.46
CA ASP A 72 -23.73 -7.08 6.14
C ASP A 72 -23.86 -6.93 7.66
N ALA A 73 -23.70 -5.71 8.20
CA ALA A 73 -23.87 -5.44 9.63
C ALA A 73 -25.34 -5.55 10.06
N ARG A 74 -25.59 -6.19 11.20
CA ARG A 74 -26.93 -6.42 11.76
C ARG A 74 -27.54 -5.17 12.37
N ASP A 75 -26.70 -4.29 12.93
CA ASP A 75 -27.14 -3.08 13.61
C ASP A 75 -26.04 -2.00 13.62
N ALA A 76 -26.40 -0.81 14.12
CA ALA A 76 -25.50 0.32 14.21
C ALA A 76 -24.27 0.07 15.12
N GLN A 77 -24.41 -0.78 16.14
CA GLN A 77 -23.29 -1.11 17.02
C GLN A 77 -22.28 -1.99 16.29
N GLU A 78 -22.75 -2.93 15.46
CA GLU A 78 -21.91 -3.76 14.61
C GLU A 78 -21.22 -2.92 13.53
N VAL A 79 -21.89 -1.94 12.92
CA VAL A 79 -21.27 -0.97 12.00
C VAL A 79 -20.08 -0.27 12.66
N VAL A 80 -20.25 0.23 13.89
CA VAL A 80 -19.17 0.86 14.65
C VAL A 80 -18.06 -0.13 14.94
N ALA A 81 -18.39 -1.34 15.41
CA ALA A 81 -17.40 -2.37 15.73
C ALA A 81 -16.58 -2.82 14.51
N MET A 82 -17.22 -2.94 13.34
CA MET A 82 -16.58 -3.28 12.06
C MET A 82 -15.69 -2.13 11.58
N SER A 83 -16.18 -0.88 11.67
CA SER A 83 -15.41 0.30 11.27
C SER A 83 -14.15 0.50 12.13
N THR A 84 -14.25 0.25 13.44
CA THR A 84 -13.07 0.28 14.33
C THR A 84 -12.06 -0.80 13.96
N ALA A 85 -12.51 -2.04 13.73
CA ALA A 85 -11.63 -3.11 13.32
C ALA A 85 -10.99 -2.84 11.93
N ALA A 86 -11.76 -2.27 11.00
CA ALA A 86 -11.23 -1.86 9.70
C ALA A 86 -10.08 -0.84 9.87
N SER A 87 -10.26 0.16 10.72
CA SER A 87 -9.21 1.14 11.03
C SER A 87 -7.94 0.49 11.58
N GLU A 88 -8.07 -0.44 12.54
CA GLU A 88 -6.93 -1.19 13.08
C GLU A 88 -6.18 -1.97 11.99
N PHE A 89 -6.92 -2.64 11.10
CA PHE A 89 -6.34 -3.38 9.99
C PHE A 89 -5.60 -2.47 9.00
N LEU A 90 -6.17 -1.29 8.70
CA LEU A 90 -5.53 -0.31 7.84
C LEU A 90 -4.23 0.22 8.46
N ILE A 91 -4.22 0.53 9.75
CA ILE A 91 -3.01 0.98 10.47
C ILE A 91 -1.89 -0.05 10.35
N GLU A 92 -2.19 -1.34 10.53
CA GLU A 92 -1.20 -2.42 10.40
C GLU A 92 -0.63 -2.50 8.97
N ALA A 93 -1.49 -2.43 7.96
CA ALA A 93 -1.06 -2.43 6.56
C ALA A 93 -0.21 -1.19 6.21
N LEU A 94 -0.59 -0.01 6.71
CA LEU A 94 0.16 1.24 6.49
C LEU A 94 1.50 1.26 7.22
N ALA A 95 1.57 0.71 8.42
CA ALA A 95 2.83 0.55 9.15
C ALA A 95 3.80 -0.34 8.35
N ALA A 96 3.32 -1.48 7.84
CA ALA A 96 4.11 -2.38 7.02
C ALA A 96 4.55 -1.75 5.68
N PHE A 97 3.66 -1.00 5.03
CA PHE A 97 3.99 -0.23 3.82
C PHE A 97 5.07 0.83 4.09
N SER A 98 4.93 1.60 5.17
CA SER A 98 5.90 2.62 5.59
C SER A 98 7.27 1.99 5.85
N MET A 99 7.32 0.89 6.61
CA MET A 99 8.56 0.17 6.87
C MET A 99 9.24 -0.31 5.58
N ALA A 100 8.48 -0.92 4.67
CA ALA A 100 9.02 -1.42 3.40
C ALA A 100 9.45 -0.30 2.43
N SER A 101 8.73 0.82 2.41
CA SER A 101 9.03 1.97 1.55
C SER A 101 10.16 2.85 2.09
N SER A 102 10.40 2.85 3.41
CA SER A 102 11.45 3.65 4.05
C SER A 102 12.88 3.31 3.59
N ALA A 103 13.09 2.14 2.99
CA ALA A 103 14.39 1.72 2.46
C ALA A 103 14.76 2.42 1.13
N PHE A 104 13.79 2.91 0.34
CA PHE A 104 14.07 3.46 -0.99
C PHE A 104 14.89 4.76 -0.99
N PRO A 105 14.59 5.77 -0.14
CA PRO A 105 15.37 7.01 -0.13
C PRO A 105 16.84 6.78 0.23
N ALA A 106 17.12 5.89 1.18
CA ALA A 106 18.47 5.53 1.57
C ALA A 106 19.24 4.86 0.43
N LEU A 107 18.59 3.92 -0.28
CA LEU A 107 19.20 3.22 -1.41
C LEU A 107 19.48 4.17 -2.60
N ALA A 108 18.54 5.08 -2.89
CA ALA A 108 18.73 6.09 -3.93
C ALA A 108 19.92 7.02 -3.62
N ALA A 109 20.04 7.48 -2.38
CA ALA A 109 21.15 8.32 -1.96
C ALA A 109 22.52 7.61 -2.10
N GLN A 110 22.58 6.31 -1.78
CA GLN A 110 23.78 5.49 -1.94
C GLN A 110 24.18 5.34 -3.42
N LEU A 111 23.22 5.07 -4.31
CA LEU A 111 23.48 4.99 -5.75
C LEU A 111 23.99 6.31 -6.31
N ASP A 112 23.40 7.43 -5.90
CA ASP A 112 23.84 8.76 -6.31
C ASP A 112 25.24 9.08 -5.80
N GLN A 113 25.57 8.66 -4.58
CA GLN A 113 26.93 8.79 -4.04
C GLN A 113 27.94 7.98 -4.85
N ALA A 114 27.66 6.71 -5.12
CA ALA A 114 28.53 5.84 -5.92
C ALA A 114 28.75 6.39 -7.33
N ARG A 115 27.71 6.93 -7.97
CA ARG A 115 27.82 7.60 -9.29
C ARG A 115 28.73 8.83 -9.24
N ARG A 116 28.63 9.65 -8.18
CA ARG A 116 29.50 10.82 -8.00
C ARG A 116 30.96 10.42 -7.76
N GLU A 117 31.20 9.36 -6.99
CA GLU A 117 32.55 8.85 -6.74
C GLU A 117 33.19 8.30 -8.02
N LEU A 118 32.47 7.52 -8.82
CA LEU A 118 32.94 7.07 -10.14
C LEU A 118 33.29 8.25 -11.06
N ALA A 119 32.45 9.29 -11.10
CA ALA A 119 32.71 10.48 -11.91
C ALA A 119 33.99 11.23 -11.44
N ARG A 120 34.22 11.31 -10.13
CA ARG A 120 35.46 11.89 -9.57
C ARG A 120 36.68 11.07 -9.94
N MET A 121 36.63 9.75 -9.77
CA MET A 121 37.74 8.87 -10.13
C MET A 121 38.08 8.92 -11.63
N HIS A 122 37.09 9.07 -12.51
CA HIS A 122 37.34 9.28 -13.94
C HIS A 122 38.02 10.62 -14.21
N ALA A 123 37.59 11.71 -13.56
CA ALA A 123 38.22 13.02 -13.70
C ALA A 123 39.66 13.06 -13.15
N GLU A 124 39.94 12.30 -12.07
CA GLU A 124 41.28 12.19 -11.47
C GLU A 124 42.23 11.30 -12.28
N ARG A 125 41.69 10.34 -13.05
CA ARG A 125 42.46 9.47 -13.95
C ARG A 125 42.79 10.10 -15.30
N ASP A 126 42.17 11.23 -15.63
CA ASP A 126 42.41 11.98 -16.87
C ASP A 126 43.01 13.38 -16.57
N PRO A 127 44.20 13.47 -15.93
CA PRO A 127 44.71 14.75 -15.42
C PRO A 127 45.26 15.71 -16.49
N ALA A 128 45.36 15.33 -17.78
CA ALA A 128 45.82 16.23 -18.84
C ALA A 128 45.47 15.72 -20.25
N GLY A 129 44.78 16.56 -21.02
CA GLY A 129 45.14 16.78 -22.41
C GLY A 129 46.24 17.84 -22.48
#